data_AF-A0A661X8K3-F1
#
_entry.id   AF-A0A661X8K3-F1
#
_cell.length_a   1.000
_cell.length_b   1.000
_cell.length_c   1.000
_cell.angle_alpha   90.00
_cell.angle_beta   90.00
_cell.angle_gamma   90.00
#
_symmetry.space_group_name_H-M   'P 1'
#
loop_
_entity.id
_entity.type
_entity.pdbx_description
1 polymer ?
#
loop_
_entity_poly.entity_id
_entity_poly.type
_entity_poly.pdbx_seq_one_letter_code
_entity_poly.pdbx_strand_id
1 'polypeptide(L)'
;MGRFAFFLFICFTLSTIAGTRNTVLLVEHPQGLTILDAYKRSVPESVKEKWPAFLPVFLGEKETLQDGITHVQKTRIMGKTYFLILTPSGQPQGLETCGFYRKLKNVALLGDTVQIKIGKALPLLHPKTFRVLKTVPAGQKFIRLFKYRAYYYVRTFKEPFTFAYLATRYRNRLQKISRAQLKSEQQLQDLMQQVSYFLNRKNRVYRKLFEYFQQATGKMPNRKAPQWHLKKHDHTLRVVFSDPQFLRQWKRSTQIFSEQLKNLCRQFNFTLQEQEPGTFTILQVRP
;
A
#
# COMPACT_ATOMS: atom_id res chain seq x y z
N MET A 1 -29.26 -59.03 -1.12
CA MET A 1 -28.86 -58.09 -0.04
C MET A 1 -27.51 -57.45 -0.37
N GLY A 2 -27.46 -56.34 -1.12
CA GLY A 2 -26.14 -55.83 -1.53
C GLY A 2 -26.10 -54.55 -2.39
N ARG A 3 -27.02 -53.60 -2.21
CA ARG A 3 -26.98 -52.33 -2.97
C ARG A 3 -27.26 -51.05 -2.16
N PHE A 4 -27.50 -51.15 -0.85
CA PHE A 4 -27.78 -49.96 -0.01
C PHE A 4 -26.56 -49.42 0.76
N ALA A 5 -25.47 -50.20 0.88
CA ALA A 5 -24.30 -49.78 1.65
C ALA A 5 -23.34 -48.84 0.89
N PHE A 6 -23.43 -48.77 -0.45
CA PHE A 6 -22.47 -48.00 -1.25
C PHE A 6 -22.82 -46.50 -1.39
N PHE A 7 -24.06 -46.11 -1.10
CA PHE A 7 -24.49 -44.70 -1.18
C PHE A 7 -24.19 -43.89 0.10
N LEU A 8 -23.94 -44.56 1.23
CA LEU A 8 -23.64 -43.91 2.51
C LEU A 8 -22.15 -43.55 2.68
N PHE A 9 -21.27 -44.09 1.84
CA PHE A 9 -19.83 -43.81 1.90
C PHE A 9 -19.43 -42.57 1.09
N ILE A 10 -20.26 -42.12 0.14
CA ILE A 10 -19.98 -40.93 -0.69
C ILE A 10 -20.39 -39.61 0.00
N CYS A 11 -21.19 -39.67 1.08
CA CYS A 11 -21.57 -38.47 1.84
C CYS A 11 -20.53 -37.99 2.86
N PHE A 12 -19.43 -38.71 3.09
CA PHE A 12 -18.41 -38.36 4.09
C PHE A 12 -17.07 -37.87 3.53
N THR A 13 -16.92 -37.75 2.21
CA THR A 13 -15.69 -37.21 1.58
C THR A 13 -15.83 -35.78 1.06
N LEU A 14 -16.89 -35.06 1.46
CA LEU A 14 -16.85 -33.60 1.52
C LEU A 14 -16.02 -33.20 2.74
N SER A 15 -14.72 -33.50 2.66
CA SER A 15 -13.68 -32.89 3.46
C SER A 15 -13.83 -31.39 3.28
N THR A 16 -14.58 -30.78 4.20
CA THR A 16 -14.55 -29.36 4.43
C THR A 16 -13.09 -28.99 4.47
N ILE A 17 -12.61 -28.31 3.43
CA ILE A 17 -11.47 -27.42 3.56
C ILE A 17 -11.87 -26.54 4.74
N ALA A 18 -11.36 -26.88 5.92
CA ALA A 18 -11.60 -26.15 7.15
C ALA A 18 -10.92 -24.81 6.95
N GLY A 19 -11.62 -23.91 6.24
CA GLY A 19 -11.23 -22.53 6.11
C GLY A 19 -11.07 -22.04 7.53
N THR A 20 -9.84 -21.73 7.91
CA THR A 20 -9.47 -21.34 9.27
C THR A 20 -10.48 -20.32 9.77
N ARG A 21 -11.33 -20.73 10.71
CA ARG A 21 -12.39 -19.88 11.26
C ARG A 21 -11.73 -18.94 12.25
N ASN A 22 -11.37 -17.77 11.77
CA ASN A 22 -10.71 -16.77 12.60
C ASN A 22 -11.76 -15.95 13.35
N THR A 23 -11.36 -15.38 14.48
CA THR A 23 -12.17 -14.41 15.23
C THR A 23 -11.46 -13.06 15.19
N VAL A 24 -12.22 -11.99 14.93
CA VAL A 24 -11.70 -10.62 14.91
C VAL A 24 -12.50 -9.78 15.88
N LEU A 25 -11.79 -9.03 16.72
CA LEU A 25 -12.36 -7.94 17.50
C LEU A 25 -12.14 -6.63 16.73
N LEU A 26 -13.23 -5.95 16.38
CA LEU A 26 -13.19 -4.58 15.87
C LEU A 26 -13.46 -3.62 17.02
N VAL A 27 -12.62 -2.60 17.17
CA VAL A 27 -12.72 -1.58 18.22
C VAL A 27 -12.55 -0.20 17.61
N GLU A 28 -13.42 0.74 17.95
CA GLU A 28 -13.40 2.12 17.46
C GLU A 28 -12.12 2.84 17.94
N HIS A 29 -11.80 2.70 19.22
CA HIS A 29 -10.61 3.28 19.86
C HIS A 29 -9.70 2.18 20.43
N PRO A 30 -8.84 1.54 19.62
CA PRO A 30 -7.98 0.41 20.06
C PRO A 30 -7.03 0.73 21.23
N GLN A 31 -6.68 2.00 21.42
CA GLN A 31 -5.87 2.52 22.51
C GLN A 31 -6.46 2.23 23.90
N GLY A 32 -7.78 2.11 24.01
CA GLY A 32 -8.46 1.76 25.26
C GLY A 32 -8.15 0.34 25.74
N LEU A 33 -7.68 -0.54 24.86
CA LEU A 33 -7.37 -1.92 25.21
C LEU A 33 -6.08 -2.02 26.06
N THR A 34 -6.13 -2.90 27.06
CA THR A 34 -4.95 -3.29 27.83
C THR A 34 -4.19 -4.38 27.08
N ILE A 35 -3.09 -4.00 26.41
CA ILE A 35 -2.31 -4.86 25.52
C ILE A 35 -0.85 -4.91 25.94
N LEU A 36 -0.28 -6.11 25.90
CA LEU A 36 1.14 -6.40 26.06
C LEU A 36 1.79 -6.68 24.71
N ASP A 37 3.07 -6.34 24.57
CA ASP A 37 3.89 -6.65 23.40
C ASP A 37 4.31 -8.13 23.35
N ALA A 38 5.13 -8.50 22.36
CA ALA A 38 5.62 -9.86 22.19
C ALA A 38 6.47 -10.37 23.37
N TYR A 39 7.01 -9.47 24.20
CA TYR A 39 7.80 -9.75 25.40
C TYR A 39 6.96 -9.64 26.67
N LYS A 40 5.63 -9.59 26.55
CA LYS A 40 4.67 -9.53 27.66
C LYS A 40 4.83 -8.26 28.52
N ARG A 41 5.29 -7.16 27.92
CA ARG A 41 5.39 -5.84 28.54
C ARG A 41 4.26 -4.93 28.06
N SER A 42 3.76 -4.04 28.90
CA SER A 42 2.74 -3.07 28.52
C SER A 42 3.17 -2.26 27.29
N VAL A 43 2.30 -2.20 26.27
CA VAL A 43 2.57 -1.39 25.08
C VAL A 43 2.51 0.09 25.48
N PRO A 44 3.55 0.89 25.18
CA PRO A 44 3.57 2.31 25.51
C PRO A 44 2.43 3.09 24.84
N GLU A 45 1.90 4.10 25.52
CA GLU A 45 0.77 4.88 25.02
C GLU A 45 1.10 5.61 23.71
N SER A 46 2.32 6.11 23.56
CA SER A 46 2.81 6.74 22.31
C SER A 46 2.80 5.81 21.08
N VAL A 47 2.80 4.49 21.30
CA VAL A 47 2.62 3.50 20.24
C VAL A 47 1.13 3.30 19.94
N LYS A 48 0.29 3.27 20.97
CA LYS A 48 -1.16 3.10 20.83
C LYS A 48 -1.85 4.32 20.22
N GLU A 49 -1.39 5.53 20.50
CA GLU A 49 -1.89 6.78 19.89
C GLU A 49 -1.79 6.78 18.35
N LYS A 50 -0.84 6.03 17.81
CA LYS A 50 -0.66 5.87 16.36
C LYS A 50 -1.62 4.83 15.76
N TRP A 51 -2.39 4.12 16.60
CA TRP A 51 -3.34 3.14 16.11
C TRP A 51 -4.58 3.82 15.54
N PRO A 52 -4.92 3.54 14.27
CA PRO A 52 -6.07 4.14 13.62
C PRO A 52 -7.37 3.59 14.21
N ALA A 53 -8.44 4.39 14.10
CA ALA A 53 -9.76 3.95 14.50
C ALA A 53 -10.24 2.71 13.72
N PHE A 54 -11.05 1.88 14.37
CA PHE A 54 -11.55 0.63 13.81
C PHE A 54 -10.45 -0.37 13.42
N LEU A 55 -9.35 -0.39 14.16
CA LEU A 55 -8.27 -1.36 13.91
C LEU A 55 -8.76 -2.79 14.22
N PRO A 56 -8.60 -3.75 13.29
CA PRO A 56 -8.96 -5.13 13.56
C PRO A 56 -7.89 -5.83 14.39
N VAL A 57 -8.33 -6.42 15.50
CA VAL A 57 -7.53 -7.26 16.40
C VAL A 57 -7.88 -8.72 16.12
N PHE A 58 -6.97 -9.47 15.50
CA PHE A 58 -7.19 -10.88 15.22
C PHE A 58 -6.96 -11.70 16.49
N LEU A 59 -7.99 -12.37 16.97
CA LEU A 59 -7.95 -13.13 18.22
C LEU A 59 -7.51 -14.58 17.97
N GLY A 60 -6.51 -15.02 18.73
CA GLY A 60 -6.00 -16.39 18.73
C GLY A 60 -6.32 -17.12 20.04
N GLU A 61 -5.39 -17.98 20.45
CA GLU A 61 -5.49 -18.81 21.65
C GLU A 61 -5.43 -17.98 22.94
N LYS A 62 -6.06 -18.50 23.99
CA LYS A 62 -5.97 -17.95 25.33
C LYS A 62 -4.84 -18.65 26.08
N GLU A 63 -4.10 -17.92 26.90
CA GLU A 63 -3.06 -18.45 27.78
C GLU A 63 -3.07 -17.70 29.12
N THR A 64 -2.45 -18.30 30.13
CA THR A 64 -2.17 -17.63 31.40
C THR A 64 -0.68 -17.28 31.43
N LEU A 65 -0.33 -16.10 31.94
CA LEU A 65 1.07 -15.68 32.06
C LEU A 65 1.82 -16.50 33.14
N GLN A 66 3.13 -16.26 33.24
CA GLN A 66 4.00 -16.96 34.19
C GLN A 66 3.66 -16.67 35.67
N ASP A 67 2.92 -15.61 35.93
CA ASP A 67 2.39 -15.29 37.27
C ASP A 67 1.26 -16.22 37.71
N GLY A 68 0.72 -17.06 36.82
CA GLY A 68 -0.37 -17.99 37.10
C GLY A 68 -1.74 -17.32 37.30
N ILE A 69 -1.82 -16.00 37.21
CA ILE A 69 -3.01 -15.20 37.54
C ILE A 69 -3.51 -14.43 36.32
N THR A 70 -2.60 -13.84 35.54
CA THR A 70 -3.00 -12.96 34.44
C THR A 70 -3.38 -13.78 33.22
N HIS A 71 -4.68 -13.77 32.90
CA HIS A 71 -5.20 -14.38 31.68
C HIS A 71 -5.07 -13.44 30.50
N VAL A 72 -4.53 -13.93 29.39
CA VAL A 72 -4.38 -13.17 28.17
C VAL A 72 -4.92 -13.94 26.96
N GLN A 73 -5.24 -13.21 25.91
CA GLN A 73 -5.51 -13.78 24.59
C GLN A 73 -4.41 -13.33 23.63
N LYS A 74 -3.76 -14.29 22.97
CA LYS A 74 -2.81 -13.99 21.90
C LYS A 74 -3.55 -13.31 20.76
N THR A 75 -3.04 -12.19 20.29
CA THR A 75 -3.65 -11.43 19.20
C THR A 75 -2.64 -11.00 18.15
N ARG A 76 -3.13 -10.72 16.95
CA ARG A 76 -2.34 -10.11 15.88
C ARG A 76 -2.92 -8.75 15.52
N ILE A 77 -2.09 -7.73 15.53
CA ILE A 77 -2.45 -6.36 15.17
C ILE A 77 -1.41 -5.85 14.17
N MET A 78 -1.86 -5.40 12.99
CA MET A 78 -0.97 -4.91 11.92
C MET A 78 0.17 -5.89 11.57
N GLY A 79 -0.07 -7.20 11.67
CA GLY A 79 0.92 -8.24 11.39
C GLY A 79 1.85 -8.61 12.55
N LYS A 80 1.86 -7.84 13.65
CA LYS A 80 2.65 -8.11 14.85
C LYS A 80 1.83 -8.88 15.88
N THR A 81 2.51 -9.70 16.67
CA THR A 81 1.91 -10.45 17.79
C THR A 81 1.87 -9.59 19.05
N TYR A 82 0.74 -9.63 19.74
CA TYR A 82 0.48 -8.96 21.00
C TYR A 82 -0.31 -9.90 21.93
N PHE A 83 -0.44 -9.54 23.20
CA PHE A 83 -1.29 -10.24 24.15
C PHE A 83 -2.31 -9.27 24.75
N LEU A 84 -3.59 -9.59 24.59
CA LEU A 84 -4.71 -8.80 25.10
C LEU A 84 -5.08 -9.32 26.48
N ILE A 85 -5.01 -8.48 27.52
CA ILE A 85 -5.38 -8.90 28.87
C ILE A 85 -6.88 -9.14 28.95
N LEU A 86 -7.26 -10.21 29.65
CA LEU A 86 -8.65 -10.60 29.89
C LEU A 86 -9.03 -10.33 31.34
N THR A 87 -10.27 -9.90 31.57
CA THR A 87 -10.90 -9.87 32.88
C THR A 87 -11.15 -11.29 33.41
N PRO A 88 -11.47 -11.47 34.71
CA PRO A 88 -11.88 -12.77 35.25
C PRO A 88 -13.09 -13.39 34.53
N SER A 89 -13.97 -12.56 33.96
CA SER A 89 -15.10 -13.00 33.13
C SER A 89 -14.70 -13.40 31.70
N GLY A 90 -13.41 -13.34 31.36
CA GLY A 90 -12.85 -13.74 30.06
C GLY A 90 -13.08 -12.74 28.93
N GLN A 91 -13.46 -11.49 29.25
CA GLN A 91 -13.61 -10.40 28.29
C GLN A 91 -12.30 -9.61 28.18
N PRO A 92 -11.98 -9.03 27.01
CA PRO A 92 -10.88 -8.08 26.90
C PRO A 92 -11.00 -6.92 27.90
N GLN A 93 -9.91 -6.62 28.60
CA GLN A 93 -9.84 -5.49 29.52
C GLN A 93 -9.74 -4.17 28.75
N GLY A 94 -10.44 -3.13 29.24
CA GLY A 94 -10.47 -1.80 28.63
C GLY A 94 -11.49 -1.63 27.51
N LEU A 95 -12.44 -2.57 27.34
CA LEU A 95 -13.49 -2.45 26.31
C LEU A 95 -14.41 -1.25 26.54
N GLU A 96 -14.63 -0.88 27.80
CA GLU A 96 -15.44 0.25 28.23
C GLU A 96 -14.93 1.60 27.73
N THR A 97 -13.62 1.73 27.50
CA THR A 97 -12.99 2.95 26.97
C THR A 97 -12.81 2.91 25.44
N CYS A 98 -13.09 1.78 24.79
CA CYS A 98 -12.88 1.59 23.35
C CYS A 98 -13.99 2.17 22.46
N GLY A 99 -15.05 2.74 23.04
CA GLY A 99 -16.24 3.19 22.31
C GLY A 99 -16.99 2.00 21.71
N PHE A 100 -17.24 2.00 20.39
CA PHE A 100 -17.84 0.84 19.73
C PHE A 100 -16.87 -0.35 19.66
N TYR A 101 -17.36 -1.53 20.03
CA TYR A 101 -16.67 -2.78 19.76
C TYR A 101 -17.60 -3.84 19.18
N ARG A 102 -17.05 -4.76 18.38
CA ARG A 102 -17.77 -5.92 17.85
C ARG A 102 -16.84 -7.10 17.63
N LYS A 103 -17.22 -8.25 18.20
CA LYS A 103 -16.56 -9.54 17.97
C LYS A 103 -17.18 -10.25 16.77
N LEU A 104 -16.38 -10.47 15.73
CA LEU A 104 -16.74 -11.16 14.50
C LEU A 104 -16.17 -12.58 14.53
N LYS A 105 -17.05 -13.58 14.55
CA LYS A 105 -16.66 -15.00 14.45
C LYS A 105 -16.73 -15.46 12.99
N ASN A 106 -16.01 -16.55 12.68
CA ASN A 106 -16.01 -17.20 11.37
C ASN A 106 -15.62 -16.27 10.22
N VAL A 107 -14.61 -15.41 10.42
CA VAL A 107 -14.08 -14.56 9.36
C VAL A 107 -13.08 -15.33 8.49
N ALA A 108 -13.11 -15.07 7.18
CA ALA A 108 -12.15 -15.65 6.24
C ALA A 108 -11.03 -14.64 5.95
N LEU A 109 -9.78 -14.98 6.30
CA LEU A 109 -8.63 -14.11 6.05
C LEU A 109 -8.31 -14.04 4.55
N LEU A 110 -7.89 -12.86 4.08
CA LEU A 110 -7.54 -12.62 2.68
C LEU A 110 -6.10 -12.10 2.54
N GLY A 111 -5.83 -10.93 3.12
CA GLY A 111 -4.50 -10.32 3.13
C GLY A 111 -3.97 -9.88 1.76
N ASP A 112 -4.83 -9.71 0.75
CA ASP A 112 -4.41 -9.36 -0.61
C ASP A 112 -4.74 -7.92 -1.02
N THR A 113 -3.94 -7.39 -1.94
CA THR A 113 -4.14 -6.05 -2.49
C THR A 113 -5.07 -6.12 -3.69
N VAL A 114 -6.04 -5.22 -3.73
CA VAL A 114 -6.97 -5.06 -4.84
C VAL A 114 -7.03 -3.61 -5.30
N GLN A 115 -7.36 -3.39 -6.56
CA GLN A 115 -7.58 -2.10 -7.17
C GLN A 115 -9.00 -2.03 -7.75
N ILE A 116 -9.65 -0.87 -7.65
CA ILE A 116 -10.93 -0.63 -8.34
C ILE A 116 -10.68 -0.48 -9.84
N LYS A 117 -11.35 -1.29 -10.67
CA LYS A 117 -11.28 -1.20 -12.13
C LYS A 117 -11.76 0.17 -12.65
N ILE A 118 -11.24 0.61 -13.80
CA ILE A 118 -11.53 1.90 -14.44
C ILE A 118 -13.05 2.06 -14.68
N GLY A 119 -13.56 3.29 -14.51
CA GLY A 119 -14.93 3.68 -14.89
C GLY A 119 -16.01 3.56 -13.81
N LYS A 120 -15.70 3.11 -12.58
CA LYS A 120 -16.70 3.00 -11.50
C LYS A 120 -16.13 3.43 -10.15
N ALA A 121 -16.79 4.39 -9.49
CA ALA A 121 -16.53 4.67 -8.09
C ALA A 121 -17.27 3.67 -7.18
N LEU A 122 -16.72 3.35 -6.01
CA LEU A 122 -17.32 2.41 -5.05
C LEU A 122 -17.52 3.05 -3.68
N PRO A 123 -18.67 2.84 -3.02
CA PRO A 123 -18.86 3.28 -1.65
C PRO A 123 -18.11 2.36 -0.68
N LEU A 124 -17.34 2.97 0.21
CA LEU A 124 -16.87 2.35 1.44
C LEU A 124 -17.87 2.63 2.55
N LEU A 125 -18.14 1.62 3.37
CA LEU A 125 -19.12 1.69 4.44
C LEU A 125 -18.43 1.79 5.80
N HIS A 126 -19.00 2.59 6.68
CA HIS A 126 -18.51 2.81 8.04
C HIS A 126 -18.59 1.51 8.87
N PRO A 127 -17.54 1.12 9.63
CA PRO A 127 -17.54 -0.14 10.39
C PRO A 127 -18.65 -0.30 11.44
N LYS A 128 -19.02 0.79 12.12
CA LYS A 128 -20.12 0.84 13.11
C LYS A 128 -21.51 0.87 12.48
N THR A 129 -21.78 1.83 11.58
CA THR A 129 -23.14 2.15 11.11
C THR A 129 -23.51 1.50 9.77
N PHE A 130 -22.55 0.92 9.04
CA PHE A 130 -22.73 0.42 7.67
C PHE A 130 -23.25 1.45 6.64
N ARG A 131 -23.34 2.73 7.03
CA ARG A 131 -23.64 3.85 6.12
C ARG A 131 -22.43 4.16 5.26
N VAL A 132 -22.64 4.83 4.13
CA VAL A 132 -21.55 5.27 3.26
C VAL A 132 -20.63 6.21 4.05
N LEU A 133 -19.38 5.80 4.22
CA LEU A 133 -18.32 6.61 4.82
C LEU A 133 -17.72 7.54 3.77
N LYS A 134 -17.40 7.01 2.59
CA LYS A 134 -16.90 7.76 1.45
C LYS A 134 -17.06 6.97 0.16
N THR A 135 -17.20 7.69 -0.95
CA THR A 135 -17.14 7.11 -2.29
C THR A 135 -15.72 7.25 -2.82
N VAL A 136 -15.16 6.15 -3.33
CA VAL A 136 -13.77 6.11 -3.79
C VAL A 136 -13.72 5.95 -5.30
N PRO A 137 -12.91 6.77 -6.00
CA PRO A 137 -12.80 6.70 -7.46
C PRO A 137 -12.14 5.40 -7.94
N ALA A 138 -12.27 5.15 -9.23
CA ALA A 138 -11.56 4.08 -9.91
C ALA A 138 -10.03 4.24 -9.76
N GLY A 139 -9.31 3.12 -9.84
CA GLY A 139 -7.85 3.09 -9.70
C GLY A 139 -7.35 3.08 -8.25
N GLN A 140 -8.19 3.34 -7.25
CA GLN A 140 -7.77 3.28 -5.85
C GLN A 140 -7.45 1.84 -5.42
N LYS A 141 -6.36 1.70 -4.66
CA LYS A 141 -5.90 0.42 -4.09
C LYS A 141 -6.30 0.26 -2.62
N PHE A 142 -6.56 -0.97 -2.25
CA PHE A 142 -6.92 -1.40 -0.91
C PHE A 142 -6.26 -2.72 -0.57
N ILE A 143 -6.12 -2.98 0.73
CA ILE A 143 -5.80 -4.31 1.24
C ILE A 143 -7.09 -4.90 1.80
N ARG A 144 -7.51 -6.06 1.29
CA ARG A 144 -8.62 -6.82 1.88
C ARG A 144 -8.05 -7.64 3.03
N LEU A 145 -8.51 -7.36 4.24
CA LEU A 145 -8.00 -8.01 5.44
C LEU A 145 -8.71 -9.34 5.66
N PHE A 146 -10.04 -9.31 5.65
CA PHE A 146 -10.88 -10.50 5.79
C PHE A 146 -12.24 -10.30 5.12
N LYS A 147 -12.97 -11.39 4.92
CA LYS A 147 -14.39 -11.39 4.53
C LYS A 147 -15.23 -11.77 5.75
N TYR A 148 -16.29 -11.00 6.00
CA TYR A 148 -17.33 -11.30 6.97
C TYR A 148 -18.70 -11.16 6.30
N ARG A 149 -19.43 -12.27 6.20
CA ARG A 149 -20.71 -12.34 5.48
C ARG A 149 -20.58 -11.76 4.05
N ALA A 150 -21.43 -10.80 3.70
CA ALA A 150 -21.47 -10.13 2.40
C ALA A 150 -20.50 -8.94 2.28
N TYR A 151 -19.53 -8.79 3.18
CA TYR A 151 -18.60 -7.66 3.19
C TYR A 151 -17.14 -8.11 3.24
N TYR A 152 -16.29 -7.38 2.53
CA TYR A 152 -14.85 -7.36 2.75
C TYR A 152 -14.53 -6.26 3.74
N TYR A 153 -13.72 -6.55 4.76
CA TYR A 153 -13.10 -5.53 5.59
C TYR A 153 -11.79 -5.11 4.93
N VAL A 154 -11.66 -3.81 4.64
CA VAL A 154 -10.58 -3.26 3.83
C VAL A 154 -9.86 -2.15 4.55
N ARG A 155 -8.59 -1.96 4.21
CA ARG A 155 -7.77 -0.81 4.59
C ARG A 155 -7.32 -0.07 3.34
N THR A 156 -7.28 1.26 3.39
CA THR A 156 -6.63 2.06 2.34
C THR A 156 -5.15 1.63 2.18
N PHE A 157 -4.65 1.66 0.95
CA PHE A 157 -3.28 1.23 0.68
C PHE A 157 -2.22 2.22 1.16
N LYS A 158 -2.53 3.53 1.15
CA LYS A 158 -1.65 4.62 1.61
C LYS A 158 -2.15 5.22 2.93
N GLU A 159 -1.21 5.79 3.67
CA GLU A 159 -1.50 6.55 4.89
C GLU A 159 -2.20 7.89 4.58
N PRO A 160 -3.02 8.41 5.50
CA PRO A 160 -3.46 7.77 6.74
C PRO A 160 -4.36 6.55 6.48
N PHE A 161 -4.18 5.48 7.26
CA PHE A 161 -4.96 4.25 7.07
C PHE A 161 -6.41 4.46 7.50
N THR A 162 -7.34 4.23 6.57
CA THR A 162 -8.78 4.16 6.86
C THR A 162 -9.25 2.72 6.76
N PHE A 163 -9.95 2.24 7.79
CA PHE A 163 -10.61 0.93 7.79
C PHE A 163 -12.10 1.08 7.49
N ALA A 164 -12.62 0.22 6.62
CA ALA A 164 -14.00 0.28 6.18
C ALA A 164 -14.50 -1.08 5.70
N TYR A 165 -15.81 -1.20 5.51
CA TYR A 165 -16.40 -2.31 4.77
C TYR A 165 -16.55 -1.97 3.29
N LEU A 166 -16.39 -2.98 2.45
CA LEU A 166 -16.71 -2.96 1.03
C LEU A 166 -17.63 -4.13 0.71
N ALA A 167 -18.78 -3.86 0.11
CA ALA A 167 -19.74 -4.92 -0.21
C ALA A 167 -19.19 -5.92 -1.24
N THR A 168 -19.39 -7.22 -0.98
CA THR A 168 -18.91 -8.31 -1.85
C THR A 168 -19.56 -8.33 -3.23
N ARG A 169 -20.76 -7.73 -3.37
CA ARG A 169 -21.41 -7.50 -4.68
C ARG A 169 -20.54 -6.73 -5.68
N TYR A 170 -19.54 -6.00 -5.19
CA TYR A 170 -18.58 -5.27 -6.03
C TYR A 170 -17.35 -6.11 -6.44
N ARG A 171 -17.27 -7.41 -6.10
CA ARG A 171 -16.12 -8.28 -6.40
C ARG A 171 -15.65 -8.19 -7.86
N ASN A 172 -16.57 -8.16 -8.82
CA ASN A 172 -16.23 -8.14 -10.25
C ASN A 172 -15.62 -6.81 -10.71
N ARG A 173 -15.75 -5.76 -9.89
CA ARG A 173 -15.19 -4.42 -10.08
C ARG A 173 -13.81 -4.27 -9.41
N LEU A 174 -13.32 -5.32 -8.77
CA LEU A 174 -12.00 -5.36 -8.13
C LEU A 174 -11.05 -6.20 -8.99
N GLN A 175 -9.83 -5.73 -9.12
CA GLN A 175 -8.72 -6.46 -9.72
C GLN A 175 -7.69 -6.75 -8.64
N LYS A 176 -7.29 -8.01 -8.49
CA LYS A 176 -6.20 -8.39 -7.58
C LYS A 176 -4.88 -7.88 -8.16
N ILE A 177 -4.08 -7.24 -7.32
CA ILE A 177 -2.75 -6.74 -7.68
C ILE A 177 -1.71 -7.69 -7.09
N SER A 178 -0.80 -8.16 -7.93
CA SER A 178 0.26 -9.06 -7.49
C SER A 178 1.33 -8.31 -6.70
N ARG A 179 2.08 -9.02 -5.83
CA ARG A 179 3.23 -8.43 -5.13
C ARG A 179 4.31 -7.94 -6.09
N ALA A 180 4.54 -8.65 -7.19
CA ALA A 180 5.48 -8.24 -8.24
C ALA A 180 5.06 -6.91 -8.87
N GLN A 181 3.77 -6.72 -9.17
CA GLN A 181 3.26 -5.47 -9.70
C GLN A 181 3.42 -4.31 -8.70
N LEU A 182 3.15 -4.53 -7.40
CA LEU A 182 3.38 -3.50 -6.38
C LEU A 182 4.86 -3.12 -6.25
N LYS A 183 5.76 -4.11 -6.27
CA LYS A 183 7.21 -3.88 -6.22
C LYS A 183 7.67 -3.06 -7.43
N SER A 184 7.20 -3.42 -8.63
CA SER A 184 7.47 -2.73 -9.88
C SER A 184 7.01 -1.27 -9.84
N GLU A 185 5.81 -1.00 -9.33
CA GLU A 185 5.30 0.37 -9.19
C GLU A 185 6.10 1.19 -8.18
N GLN A 186 6.52 0.58 -7.07
CA GLN A 186 7.37 1.24 -6.08
C GLN A 186 8.73 1.59 -6.68
N GLN A 187 9.38 0.65 -7.36
CA GLN A 187 10.65 0.88 -8.06
C GLN A 187 10.53 2.01 -9.10
N LEU A 188 9.42 2.08 -9.84
CA LEU A 188 9.16 3.17 -10.77
C LEU A 188 9.01 4.52 -10.05
N GLN A 189 8.34 4.57 -8.90
CA GLN A 189 8.23 5.80 -8.10
C GLN A 189 9.59 6.25 -7.55
N ASP A 190 10.37 5.32 -7.02
CA ASP A 190 11.71 5.61 -6.48
C ASP A 190 12.64 6.13 -7.60
N LEU A 191 12.61 5.48 -8.77
CA LEU A 191 13.34 5.95 -9.95
C LEU A 191 12.87 7.34 -10.38
N MET A 192 11.57 7.58 -10.43
CA MET A 192 11.00 8.89 -10.82
C MET A 192 11.50 10.00 -9.87
N GLN A 193 11.58 9.72 -8.57
CA GLN A 193 12.11 10.66 -7.57
C GLN A 193 13.61 10.93 -7.79
N GLN A 194 14.41 9.88 -8.01
CA GLN A 194 15.84 10.02 -8.27
C GLN A 194 16.15 10.76 -9.58
N VAL A 195 15.41 10.44 -10.65
CA VAL A 195 15.52 11.14 -11.93
C VAL A 195 15.15 12.61 -11.75
N SER A 196 14.02 12.91 -11.08
CA SER A 196 13.62 14.29 -10.80
C SER A 196 14.70 15.07 -10.04
N TYR A 197 15.29 14.47 -8.99
CA TYR A 197 16.40 15.06 -8.26
C TYR A 197 17.62 15.32 -9.15
N PHE A 198 18.01 14.33 -9.96
CA PHE A 198 19.10 14.43 -10.92
C PHE A 198 18.88 15.57 -11.94
N LEU A 199 17.68 15.66 -12.52
CA LEU A 199 17.32 16.71 -13.48
C LEU A 199 17.39 18.09 -12.82
N ASN A 200 16.85 18.25 -11.62
CA ASN A 200 16.89 19.52 -10.89
C ASN A 200 18.32 19.99 -10.63
N ARG A 201 19.22 19.07 -10.27
CA ARG A 201 20.64 19.39 -10.07
C ARG A 201 21.29 19.86 -11.38
N LYS A 202 21.01 19.19 -12.51
CA LYS A 202 21.54 19.56 -13.83
C LYS A 202 20.99 20.90 -14.32
N ASN A 203 19.68 21.10 -14.20
CA ASN A 203 19.01 22.34 -14.56
C ASN A 203 19.54 23.53 -13.77
N ARG A 204 19.93 23.35 -12.50
CA ARG A 204 20.57 24.41 -11.70
C ARG A 204 21.93 24.83 -12.28
N VAL A 205 22.72 23.89 -12.79
CA VAL A 205 24.01 24.20 -13.45
C VAL A 205 23.77 24.92 -14.78
N TYR A 206 22.87 24.43 -15.61
CA TYR A 206 22.56 25.08 -16.89
C TYR A 206 22.00 26.48 -16.70
N ARG A 207 21.15 26.69 -15.69
CA ARG A 207 20.66 28.02 -15.34
C ARG A 207 21.80 28.98 -15.01
N LYS A 208 22.72 28.58 -14.12
CA LYS A 208 23.89 29.41 -13.76
C LYS A 208 24.77 29.75 -14.96
N LEU A 209 25.05 28.76 -15.81
CA LEU A 209 25.84 28.99 -17.03
C LEU A 209 25.12 29.94 -17.99
N PHE A 210 23.82 29.73 -18.19
CA PHE A 210 23.01 30.55 -19.07
C PHE A 210 22.91 32.00 -18.58
N GLU A 211 22.71 32.21 -17.28
CA GLU A 211 22.71 33.53 -16.63
C GLU A 211 24.06 34.24 -16.82
N TYR A 212 25.17 33.54 -16.61
CA TYR A 212 26.52 34.08 -16.82
C TYR A 212 26.73 34.54 -18.28
N PHE A 213 26.35 33.72 -19.26
CA PHE A 213 26.48 34.09 -20.67
C PHE A 213 25.52 35.20 -21.11
N GLN A 214 24.31 35.27 -20.55
CA GLN A 214 23.39 36.38 -20.79
C GLN A 214 24.00 37.70 -20.31
N GLN A 215 24.53 37.72 -19.09
CA GLN A 215 25.19 38.89 -18.51
C GLN A 215 26.42 39.31 -19.33
N ALA A 216 27.25 38.35 -19.76
CA ALA A 216 28.49 38.63 -20.49
C ALA A 216 28.28 39.08 -21.94
N THR A 217 27.22 38.61 -22.62
CA THR A 217 27.03 38.87 -24.06
C THR A 217 25.95 39.89 -24.38
N GLY A 218 24.99 40.15 -23.49
CA GLY A 218 23.87 41.06 -23.72
C GLY A 218 22.91 40.64 -24.86
N LYS A 219 23.18 39.53 -25.56
CA LYS A 219 22.54 39.15 -26.83
C LYS A 219 21.26 38.33 -26.69
N MET A 220 20.80 38.03 -25.47
CA MET A 220 19.59 37.20 -25.27
C MET A 220 18.67 37.70 -24.13
N PRO A 221 18.24 38.98 -24.11
CA PRO A 221 17.26 39.43 -23.14
C PRO A 221 15.95 38.61 -23.30
N ASN A 222 15.35 38.22 -22.17
CA ASN A 222 14.05 37.54 -22.07
C ASN A 222 13.95 36.07 -22.53
N ARG A 223 15.04 35.36 -22.83
CA ARG A 223 14.98 33.89 -23.00
C ARG A 223 15.09 33.15 -21.67
N LYS A 224 14.26 32.12 -21.47
CA LYS A 224 14.38 31.20 -20.32
C LYS A 224 15.56 30.23 -20.54
N ALA A 225 16.28 29.91 -19.46
CA ALA A 225 17.34 28.91 -19.53
C ALA A 225 16.78 27.55 -19.97
N PRO A 226 17.46 26.84 -20.89
CA PRO A 226 17.02 25.53 -21.33
C PRO A 226 17.15 24.51 -20.20
N GLN A 227 16.22 23.57 -20.12
CA GLN A 227 16.10 22.65 -18.99
C GLN A 227 15.52 21.29 -19.39
N TRP A 228 15.90 20.27 -18.65
CA TRP A 228 15.33 18.92 -18.74
C TRP A 228 14.05 18.81 -17.92
N HIS A 229 13.06 18.14 -18.49
CA HIS A 229 11.77 17.88 -17.85
C HIS A 229 11.50 16.38 -17.80
N LEU A 230 10.95 15.92 -16.68
CA LEU A 230 10.42 14.58 -16.55
C LEU A 230 8.91 14.61 -16.84
N LYS A 231 8.48 13.87 -17.85
CA LYS A 231 7.07 13.65 -18.20
C LYS A 231 6.72 12.18 -17.92
N LYS A 232 5.57 11.94 -17.30
CA LYS A 232 5.05 10.59 -17.09
C LYS A 232 3.95 10.32 -18.13
N HIS A 233 4.12 9.26 -18.91
CA HIS A 233 3.11 8.75 -19.84
C HIS A 233 2.82 7.30 -19.50
N ASP A 234 1.65 7.05 -18.92
CA ASP A 234 1.18 5.73 -18.48
C ASP A 234 2.20 4.99 -17.59
N HIS A 235 2.89 4.01 -18.19
CA HIS A 235 3.90 3.14 -17.58
C HIS A 235 5.33 3.49 -17.98
N THR A 236 5.53 4.60 -18.69
CA THR A 236 6.84 5.07 -19.15
C THR A 236 7.16 6.45 -18.58
N LEU A 237 8.45 6.69 -18.39
CA LEU A 237 8.97 8.02 -18.06
C LEU A 237 9.70 8.57 -19.27
N ARG A 238 9.40 9.81 -19.63
CA ARG A 238 10.09 10.53 -20.71
C ARG A 238 10.86 11.71 -20.12
N VAL A 239 12.13 11.80 -20.46
CA VAL A 239 13.00 12.93 -20.13
C VAL A 239 13.18 13.76 -21.39
N VAL A 240 12.70 15.00 -21.37
CA VAL A 240 12.63 15.88 -22.54
C VAL A 240 13.35 17.18 -22.26
N PHE A 241 14.23 17.60 -23.15
CA PHE A 241 14.90 18.89 -23.09
C PHE A 241 14.04 19.98 -23.73
N SER A 242 13.95 21.15 -23.10
CA SER A 242 13.06 22.22 -23.54
C SER A 242 13.47 22.86 -24.88
N ASP A 243 14.76 22.84 -25.22
CA ASP A 243 15.28 23.42 -26.46
C ASP A 243 16.37 22.51 -27.08
N PRO A 244 15.99 21.56 -27.94
CA PRO A 244 16.92 20.60 -28.55
C PRO A 244 18.02 21.24 -29.40
N GLN A 245 17.87 22.49 -29.85
CA GLN A 245 18.89 23.16 -30.68
C GLN A 245 20.19 23.35 -29.92
N PHE A 246 20.11 23.65 -28.61
CA PHE A 246 21.30 23.77 -27.74
C PHE A 246 22.07 22.46 -27.59
N LEU A 247 21.39 21.30 -27.68
CA LEU A 247 22.05 20.00 -27.54
C LEU A 247 23.03 19.70 -28.67
N ARG A 248 22.79 20.28 -29.86
CA ARG A 248 23.74 20.17 -30.99
C ARG A 248 25.05 20.87 -30.71
N GLN A 249 25.00 21.96 -29.94
CA GLN A 249 26.18 22.73 -29.53
C GLN A 249 26.85 22.10 -28.29
N TRP A 250 26.10 21.40 -27.46
CA TRP A 250 26.58 20.83 -26.18
C TRP A 250 26.75 19.30 -26.21
N LYS A 251 27.19 18.73 -27.34
CA LYS A 251 27.27 17.28 -27.56
C LYS A 251 27.91 16.50 -26.39
N ARG A 252 29.06 16.97 -25.89
CA ARG A 252 29.79 16.32 -24.78
C ARG A 252 28.99 16.36 -23.46
N SER A 253 28.28 17.46 -23.19
CA SER A 253 27.41 17.57 -22.01
C SER A 253 26.23 16.61 -22.10
N THR A 254 25.61 16.52 -23.28
CA THR A 254 24.49 15.61 -23.56
C THR A 254 24.91 14.15 -23.41
N GLN A 255 26.08 13.77 -23.92
CA GLN A 255 26.63 12.42 -23.76
C GLN A 255 26.84 12.07 -22.28
N ILE A 256 27.52 12.93 -21.51
CA ILE A 256 27.73 12.72 -20.07
C ILE A 256 26.39 12.62 -19.32
N PHE A 257 25.42 13.48 -19.67
CA PHE A 257 24.08 13.42 -19.11
C PHE A 257 23.40 12.08 -19.40
N SER A 258 23.43 11.62 -20.66
CA SER A 258 22.81 10.37 -21.09
C SER A 258 23.41 9.16 -20.37
N GLU A 259 24.74 9.09 -20.22
CA GLU A 259 25.42 8.00 -19.51
C GLU A 259 25.11 8.01 -18.01
N GLN A 260 25.06 9.18 -17.38
CA GLN A 260 24.65 9.29 -15.98
C GLN A 260 23.19 8.85 -15.77
N LEU A 261 22.29 9.27 -16.67
CA LEU A 261 20.88 8.86 -16.63
C LEU A 261 20.72 7.36 -16.88
N LYS A 262 21.50 6.79 -17.80
CA LYS A 262 21.52 5.36 -18.11
C LYS A 262 22.01 4.53 -16.93
N ASN A 263 23.07 4.97 -16.25
CA ASN A 263 23.57 4.32 -15.04
C ASN A 263 22.54 4.37 -13.91
N LEU A 264 21.86 5.51 -13.73
CA LEU A 264 20.76 5.62 -12.78
C LEU A 264 19.63 4.63 -13.12
N CYS A 265 19.20 4.55 -14.39
CA CYS A 265 18.15 3.61 -14.81
C CYS A 265 18.54 2.15 -14.52
N ARG A 266 19.80 1.77 -14.82
CA ARG A 266 20.31 0.41 -14.59
C ARG A 266 20.21 -0.03 -13.13
N GLN A 267 20.48 0.87 -12.17
CA GLN A 267 20.36 0.57 -10.74
C GLN A 267 18.94 0.14 -10.32
N PHE A 268 17.92 0.58 -11.06
CA PHE A 268 16.52 0.25 -10.81
C PHE A 268 15.98 -0.84 -11.74
N ASN A 269 16.83 -1.48 -12.56
CA ASN A 269 16.45 -2.42 -13.63
C ASN A 269 15.56 -1.80 -14.73
N PHE A 270 15.91 -0.58 -15.13
CA PHE A 270 15.31 0.11 -16.27
C PHE A 270 16.37 0.36 -17.36
N THR A 271 15.91 0.45 -18.60
CA THR A 271 16.72 0.83 -19.76
C THR A 271 16.35 2.23 -20.25
N LEU A 272 17.35 2.97 -20.69
CA LEU A 272 17.20 4.26 -21.34
C LEU A 272 17.28 4.08 -22.86
N GLN A 273 16.28 4.56 -23.60
CA GLN A 273 16.29 4.63 -25.05
C GLN A 273 16.20 6.10 -25.49
N GLU A 274 17.11 6.54 -26.35
CA GLU A 274 17.01 7.83 -27.01
C GLU A 274 16.07 7.67 -28.22
N GLN A 275 15.01 8.49 -28.28
CA GLN A 275 14.10 8.48 -29.43
C GLN A 275 14.55 9.50 -30.47
N GLU A 276 14.86 10.70 -30.00
CA GLU A 276 15.30 11.85 -30.78
C GLU A 276 16.26 12.68 -29.92
N PRO A 277 17.09 13.54 -30.52
CA PRO A 277 18.01 14.39 -29.77
C PRO A 277 17.28 15.19 -28.68
N GLY A 278 17.61 14.90 -27.41
CA GLY A 278 16.98 15.56 -26.27
C GLY A 278 15.70 14.92 -25.74
N THR A 279 15.33 13.75 -26.26
CA THR A 279 14.19 12.97 -25.77
C THR A 279 14.63 11.55 -25.44
N PHE A 280 14.63 11.22 -24.15
CA PHE A 280 14.89 9.88 -23.66
C PHE A 280 13.63 9.26 -23.09
N THR A 281 13.38 7.99 -23.43
CA THR A 281 12.34 7.17 -22.83
C THR A 281 12.97 6.14 -21.92
N ILE A 282 12.47 6.05 -20.69
CA ILE A 282 12.88 5.06 -19.70
C ILE A 282 11.84 3.93 -19.72
N LEU A 283 12.32 2.72 -20.02
CA LEU A 283 11.53 1.52 -20.13
C LEU A 283 11.93 0.51 -19.06
N GLN A 284 10.95 -0.19 -18.52
CA GLN A 284 11.23 -1.27 -17.58
C GLN A 284 11.80 -2.48 -18.33
N VAL A 285 12.88 -3.06 -17.81
CA VAL A 285 13.39 -4.34 -18.32
C VAL A 285 12.38 -5.41 -17.91
N ARG A 286 11.77 -6.06 -18.90
CA ARG A 286 10.90 -7.21 -18.61
C ARG A 286 11.77 -8.29 -17.96
N PRO A 287 11.39 -8.81 -16.78
CA PRO A 287 12.08 -9.95 -16.18
C PRO A 287 11.93 -11.19 -17.08
#